data_AF-A0A929Y7V5-F1
#
_entry.id   AF-A0A929Y7V5-F1
#
_cell.length_a   1.000
_cell.length_b   1.000
_cell.length_c   1.000
_cell.angle_alpha   90.00
_cell.angle_beta   90.00
_cell.angle_gamma   90.00
#
_symmetry.space_group_name_H-M   'P 1'
#
loop_
_entity.id
_entity.type
_entity.pdbx_description
1 polymer ?
#
loop_
_entity_poly.entity_id
_entity_poly.type
_entity_poly.pdbx_seq_one_letter_code
_entity_poly.pdbx_strand_id
1 'polypeptide(L)'
;LKSIPYQPNVFAMFYNKEIFKKAGVTDVPKTWEELDAACAKIKKAGFTPITSDDAYILSNFGYHLSRINGYEKASEIVKEGKWDDPSVLAVAKAYEDFAKKGYFSEQIASNVWPAGQNQELALGTAAMYLNGSWLPNEVKDITGEDFDWGCFSYPAVPNGKDGTDASNYGAQVFAINKNSKKADDAFKLIQYFTKGKYDEKLSQESLGIPADSENKEWPKQLASVKPVMEELKIRYPWAASAEDNVDMTPILKENFMKLCGGSISAEEFVANLKK
;
A
#
# COMPACT_ATOMS: atom_id res chain seq x y z
N LEU A 1 4.58 25.64 -12.43
CA LEU A 1 3.77 24.50 -11.95
C LEU A 1 2.75 24.13 -13.01
N LYS A 2 2.57 22.84 -13.35
CA LYS A 2 1.50 22.38 -14.25
C LYS A 2 0.21 21.97 -13.50
N SER A 3 0.30 21.82 -12.18
CA SER A 3 -0.78 21.42 -11.29
C SER A 3 -0.45 21.84 -9.85
N ILE A 4 -1.45 21.81 -8.96
CA ILE A 4 -1.35 22.17 -7.55
C ILE A 4 -1.69 20.92 -6.72
N PRO A 5 -0.79 20.45 -5.83
CA PRO A 5 -1.05 19.30 -4.97
C PRO A 5 -2.27 19.47 -4.08
N TYR A 6 -2.99 18.37 -3.89
CA TYR A 6 -4.12 18.20 -3.00
C TYR A 6 -4.11 16.76 -2.49
N GLN A 7 -4.50 16.51 -1.24
CA GLN A 7 -4.46 15.16 -0.64
C GLN A 7 -3.12 14.43 -0.92
N PRO A 8 -2.01 14.89 -0.31
CA PRO A 8 -0.81 14.08 -0.24
C PRO A 8 -1.13 12.68 0.25
N ASN A 9 -0.37 11.71 -0.22
CA ASN A 9 -0.58 10.32 0.12
C ASN A 9 0.74 9.57 0.21
N VAL A 10 0.67 8.48 0.96
CA VAL A 10 1.74 7.48 1.09
C VAL A 10 1.09 6.12 1.20
N PHE A 11 1.74 5.11 0.65
CA PHE A 11 1.43 3.72 0.92
C PHE A 11 2.23 3.21 2.13
N ALA A 12 1.55 2.44 2.96
CA ALA A 12 2.14 1.79 4.12
C ALA A 12 1.38 0.49 4.40
N MET A 13 1.96 -0.38 5.23
CA MET A 13 1.21 -1.49 5.80
C MET A 13 0.32 -0.94 6.91
N PHE A 14 -0.94 -0.68 6.61
CA PHE A 14 -1.95 -0.29 7.60
C PHE A 14 -2.35 -1.51 8.42
N TYR A 15 -2.58 -1.32 9.72
CA TYR A 15 -2.95 -2.42 10.60
C TYR A 15 -3.91 -2.00 11.72
N ASN A 16 -4.64 -2.99 12.23
CA ASN A 16 -5.49 -2.87 13.42
C ASN A 16 -4.64 -3.12 14.68
N LYS A 17 -4.40 -2.07 15.48
CA LYS A 17 -3.57 -2.17 16.69
C LYS A 17 -4.16 -3.07 17.77
N GLU A 18 -5.48 -3.14 17.86
CA GLU A 18 -6.14 -4.04 18.81
C GLU A 18 -5.88 -5.52 18.46
N ILE A 19 -5.82 -5.87 17.18
CA ILE A 19 -5.42 -7.22 16.75
C ILE A 19 -3.94 -7.47 17.09
N PHE A 20 -3.05 -6.52 16.83
CA PHE A 20 -1.62 -6.64 17.19
C PHE A 20 -1.43 -6.87 18.69
N LYS A 21 -2.14 -6.08 19.52
CA LYS A 21 -2.13 -6.22 20.98
C LYS A 21 -2.64 -7.57 21.44
N LYS A 22 -3.78 -8.04 20.91
CA LYS A 22 -4.34 -9.37 21.22
C LYS A 22 -3.40 -10.51 20.80
N ALA A 23 -2.66 -10.32 19.70
CA ALA A 23 -1.67 -11.27 19.21
C ALA A 23 -0.32 -11.22 19.96
N GLY A 24 -0.11 -10.23 20.83
CA GLY A 24 1.19 -10.03 21.50
C GLY A 24 2.29 -9.55 20.55
N VAL A 25 1.92 -8.79 19.52
CA VAL A 25 2.84 -8.06 18.64
C VAL A 25 3.00 -6.65 19.23
N THR A 26 4.12 -6.41 19.91
CA THR A 26 4.41 -5.16 20.63
C THR A 26 5.13 -4.12 19.78
N ASP A 27 5.84 -4.57 18.76
CA ASP A 27 6.66 -3.75 17.88
C ASP A 27 6.26 -3.99 16.42
N VAL A 28 6.24 -2.91 15.63
CA VAL A 28 5.93 -3.01 14.21
C VAL A 28 7.10 -3.66 13.45
N PRO A 29 6.85 -4.57 12.51
CA PRO A 29 7.91 -5.21 11.72
C PRO A 29 8.70 -4.23 10.87
N LYS A 30 10.02 -4.31 10.94
CA LYS A 30 10.97 -3.57 10.08
C LYS A 30 11.65 -4.48 9.07
N THR A 31 11.72 -5.78 9.33
CA THR A 31 12.26 -6.78 8.40
C THR A 31 11.21 -7.84 8.00
N TRP A 32 11.47 -8.53 6.90
CA TRP A 32 10.60 -9.63 6.43
C TRP A 32 10.48 -10.75 7.46
N GLU A 33 11.55 -11.05 8.20
CA GLU A 33 11.56 -12.03 9.29
C GLU A 33 10.70 -11.59 10.47
N GLU A 34 10.73 -10.30 10.81
CA GLU A 34 9.87 -9.74 11.85
C GLU A 34 8.40 -9.76 11.41
N LEU A 35 8.13 -9.57 10.11
CA LEU A 35 6.78 -9.67 9.55
C LEU A 35 6.28 -11.11 9.60
N ASP A 36 7.10 -12.09 9.24
CA ASP A 36 6.83 -13.53 9.38
C ASP A 36 6.46 -13.87 10.84
N ALA A 37 7.27 -13.40 11.81
CA ALA A 37 7.02 -13.61 13.23
C ALA A 37 5.72 -12.94 13.71
N ALA A 38 5.41 -11.73 13.24
CA ALA A 38 4.16 -11.05 13.55
C ALA A 38 2.96 -11.81 12.96
N CYS A 39 3.04 -12.23 11.69
CA CYS A 39 2.01 -13.03 11.04
C CYS A 39 1.75 -14.35 11.78
N ALA A 40 2.80 -15.05 12.23
CA ALA A 40 2.67 -16.26 13.04
C ALA A 40 1.86 -16.02 14.33
N LYS A 41 2.16 -14.92 15.05
CA LYS A 41 1.45 -14.52 16.27
C LYS A 41 -0.01 -14.17 15.99
N ILE A 42 -0.26 -13.36 14.96
CA ILE A 42 -1.61 -12.92 14.57
C ILE A 42 -2.48 -14.13 14.20
N LYS A 43 -1.94 -15.03 13.38
CA LYS A 43 -2.63 -16.27 13.01
C LYS A 43 -2.93 -17.13 14.24
N LYS A 44 -1.96 -17.31 15.14
CA LYS A 44 -2.14 -18.08 16.38
C LYS A 44 -3.23 -17.48 17.28
N ALA A 45 -3.42 -16.15 17.23
CA ALA A 45 -4.49 -15.45 17.95
C ALA A 45 -5.86 -15.54 17.26
N GLY A 46 -5.97 -16.22 16.11
CA GLY A 46 -7.23 -16.47 15.42
C GLY A 46 -7.65 -15.40 14.41
N PHE A 47 -6.73 -14.52 14.01
CA PHE A 47 -6.98 -13.48 13.01
C PHE A 47 -6.26 -13.77 11.70
N THR A 48 -6.77 -13.25 10.58
CA THR A 48 -6.07 -13.27 9.29
C THR A 48 -4.92 -12.27 9.33
N PRO A 49 -3.65 -12.67 9.08
CA PRO A 49 -2.56 -11.70 9.11
C PRO A 49 -2.63 -10.62 8.03
N ILE A 50 -2.71 -10.99 6.77
CA ILE A 50 -2.62 -10.05 5.63
C ILE A 50 -3.82 -10.23 4.72
N THR A 51 -4.48 -9.12 4.39
CA THR A 51 -5.47 -9.06 3.30
C THR A 51 -4.94 -8.25 2.12
N SER A 52 -5.55 -8.47 0.95
CA SER A 52 -5.43 -7.63 -0.23
C SER A 52 -6.63 -7.89 -1.16
N ASP A 53 -6.73 -7.10 -2.22
CA ASP A 53 -7.65 -7.29 -3.34
C ASP A 53 -6.98 -6.96 -4.68
N ASP A 54 -7.73 -7.17 -5.76
CA ASP A 54 -7.28 -7.01 -7.13
C ASP A 54 -6.87 -5.57 -7.51
N ALA A 55 -7.20 -4.54 -6.72
CA ALA A 55 -6.76 -3.17 -7.00
C ALA A 55 -5.36 -2.89 -6.44
N TYR A 56 -4.99 -3.52 -5.32
CA TYR A 56 -3.77 -3.16 -4.59
C TYR A 56 -2.74 -4.29 -4.46
N ILE A 57 -3.08 -5.52 -4.83
CA ILE A 57 -2.17 -6.66 -4.63
C ILE A 57 -0.86 -6.54 -5.39
N LEU A 58 -0.81 -5.82 -6.52
CA LEU A 58 0.45 -5.59 -7.25
C LEU A 58 1.40 -4.64 -6.53
N SER A 59 0.91 -3.83 -5.59
CA SER A 59 1.79 -3.08 -4.69
C SER A 59 2.65 -4.02 -3.84
N ASN A 60 2.10 -5.15 -3.39
CA ASN A 60 2.86 -6.15 -2.64
C ASN A 60 4.00 -6.75 -3.48
N PHE A 61 3.73 -7.06 -4.75
CA PHE A 61 4.75 -7.55 -5.70
C PHE A 61 5.83 -6.49 -5.98
N GLY A 62 5.41 -5.28 -6.40
CA GLY A 62 6.34 -4.22 -6.79
C GLY A 62 7.23 -3.74 -5.65
N TYR A 63 6.68 -3.63 -4.44
CA TYR A 63 7.47 -3.27 -3.27
C TYR A 63 8.52 -4.33 -2.96
N HIS A 64 8.14 -5.61 -2.93
CA HIS A 64 9.10 -6.68 -2.64
C HIS A 64 10.19 -6.76 -3.70
N LEU A 65 9.83 -6.61 -4.98
CA LEU A 65 10.79 -6.59 -6.09
C LEU A 65 11.76 -5.39 -5.98
N SER A 66 11.26 -4.22 -5.58
CA SER A 66 12.07 -3.01 -5.36
C SER A 66 12.96 -3.13 -4.13
N ARG A 67 12.47 -3.75 -3.03
CA ARG A 67 13.29 -4.05 -1.85
C ARG A 67 14.50 -4.91 -2.22
N ILE A 68 14.33 -5.92 -3.07
CA ILE A 68 15.42 -6.78 -3.53
C ILE A 68 16.41 -6.00 -4.43
N ASN A 69 15.89 -5.25 -5.42
CA ASN A 69 16.70 -4.79 -6.55
C ASN A 69 17.11 -3.30 -6.53
N GLY A 70 16.48 -2.50 -5.66
CA GLY A 70 16.36 -1.06 -5.86
C GLY A 70 15.30 -0.75 -6.93
N TYR A 71 14.65 0.39 -6.81
CA TYR A 71 13.55 0.79 -7.69
C TYR A 71 13.90 0.76 -9.19
N GLU A 72 15.06 1.30 -9.60
CA GLU A 72 15.40 1.43 -11.02
C GLU A 72 15.45 0.07 -11.72
N LYS A 73 16.13 -0.91 -11.11
CA LYS A 73 16.21 -2.27 -11.66
C LYS A 73 14.87 -2.99 -11.59
N ALA A 74 14.11 -2.83 -10.50
CA ALA A 74 12.76 -3.42 -10.40
C ALA A 74 11.82 -2.89 -11.49
N SER A 75 11.85 -1.57 -11.74
CA SER A 75 11.07 -0.95 -12.80
C SER A 75 11.48 -1.43 -14.19
N GLU A 76 12.78 -1.61 -14.44
CA GLU A 76 13.29 -2.12 -15.72
C GLU A 76 12.79 -3.55 -15.99
N ILE A 77 12.82 -4.42 -14.97
CA ILE A 77 12.33 -5.80 -15.06
C ILE A 77 10.88 -5.83 -15.54
N VAL A 78 10.01 -5.03 -14.92
CA VAL A 78 8.58 -4.99 -15.27
C VAL A 78 8.35 -4.40 -16.66
N LYS A 79 8.95 -3.24 -16.95
CA LYS A 79 8.75 -2.51 -18.21
C LYS A 79 9.24 -3.28 -19.42
N GLU A 80 10.38 -3.96 -19.29
CA GLU A 80 10.99 -4.72 -20.38
C GLU A 80 10.57 -6.20 -20.38
N GLY A 81 9.72 -6.62 -19.44
CA GLY A 81 9.22 -7.99 -19.37
C GLY A 81 10.29 -9.04 -19.05
N LYS A 82 11.30 -8.69 -18.24
CA LYS A 82 12.41 -9.59 -17.83
C LYS A 82 11.99 -10.55 -16.73
N TRP A 83 10.91 -11.30 -16.96
CA TRP A 83 10.29 -12.17 -15.95
C TRP A 83 11.14 -13.39 -15.57
N ASP A 84 12.25 -13.64 -16.28
CA ASP A 84 13.27 -14.61 -15.94
C ASP A 84 14.36 -14.09 -14.99
N ASP A 85 14.36 -12.80 -14.63
CA ASP A 85 15.27 -12.26 -13.62
C ASP A 85 15.09 -13.05 -12.30
N PRO A 86 16.18 -13.55 -11.67
CA PRO A 86 16.10 -14.36 -10.46
C PRO A 86 15.32 -13.72 -9.30
N SER A 87 15.27 -12.39 -9.25
CA SER A 87 14.52 -11.67 -8.22
C SER A 87 13.00 -11.85 -8.35
N VAL A 88 12.46 -12.11 -9.55
CA VAL A 88 11.03 -12.40 -9.75
C VAL A 88 10.67 -13.72 -9.07
N LEU A 89 11.52 -14.75 -9.24
CA LEU A 89 11.36 -16.02 -8.53
C LEU A 89 11.54 -15.85 -7.02
N ALA A 90 12.47 -14.99 -6.57
CA ALA A 90 12.67 -14.72 -5.15
C ALA A 90 11.43 -14.07 -4.50
N VAL A 91 10.80 -13.08 -5.16
CA VAL A 91 9.50 -12.52 -4.74
C VAL A 91 8.46 -13.65 -4.66
N ALA A 92 8.33 -14.44 -5.72
CA ALA A 92 7.33 -15.49 -5.77
C ALA A 92 7.52 -16.54 -4.66
N LYS A 93 8.76 -16.89 -4.32
CA LYS A 93 9.08 -17.80 -3.22
C LYS A 93 8.75 -17.23 -1.85
N ALA A 94 9.00 -15.95 -1.61
CA ALA A 94 8.64 -15.29 -0.36
C ALA A 94 7.11 -15.29 -0.13
N TYR A 95 6.34 -15.00 -1.18
CA TYR A 95 4.87 -15.02 -1.10
C TYR A 95 4.29 -16.44 -1.09
N GLU A 96 4.91 -17.40 -1.78
CA GLU A 96 4.55 -18.82 -1.68
C GLU A 96 4.73 -19.35 -0.25
N ASP A 97 5.82 -18.99 0.42
CA ASP A 97 6.06 -19.35 1.83
C ASP A 97 4.97 -18.78 2.74
N PHE A 98 4.62 -17.50 2.60
CA PHE A 98 3.54 -16.88 3.38
C PHE A 98 2.17 -17.53 3.08
N ALA A 99 1.90 -17.90 1.83
CA ALA A 99 0.70 -18.63 1.44
C ALA A 99 0.65 -20.02 2.10
N LYS A 100 1.75 -20.79 2.09
CA LYS A 100 1.87 -22.10 2.76
C LYS A 100 1.70 -22.01 4.27
N LYS A 101 2.21 -20.93 4.87
CA LYS A 101 2.00 -20.63 6.30
C LYS A 101 0.58 -20.12 6.58
N GLY A 102 -0.22 -19.86 5.55
CA GLY A 102 -1.61 -19.40 5.59
C GLY A 102 -1.73 -18.03 6.26
N TYR A 103 -0.88 -17.08 5.85
CA TYR A 103 -0.89 -15.70 6.35
C TYR A 103 -1.77 -14.76 5.54
N PHE A 104 -2.16 -15.15 4.34
CA PHE A 104 -3.11 -14.39 3.54
C PHE A 104 -4.56 -14.77 3.86
N SER A 105 -5.48 -13.83 3.62
CA SER A 105 -6.92 -14.13 3.60
C SER A 105 -7.22 -15.32 2.69
N GLU A 106 -8.12 -16.18 3.14
CA GLU A 106 -8.63 -17.30 2.34
C GLU A 106 -9.31 -16.82 1.05
N GLN A 107 -9.80 -15.57 1.02
CA GLN A 107 -10.45 -14.97 -0.15
C GLN A 107 -9.47 -14.20 -1.05
N ILE A 108 -8.17 -14.12 -0.72
CA ILE A 108 -7.23 -13.24 -1.42
C ILE A 108 -7.14 -13.50 -2.92
N ALA A 109 -7.34 -14.75 -3.36
CA ALA A 109 -7.29 -15.12 -4.78
C ALA A 109 -8.50 -14.63 -5.60
N SER A 110 -9.61 -14.28 -4.94
CA SER A 110 -10.86 -13.84 -5.55
C SER A 110 -11.36 -12.48 -5.05
N ASN A 111 -10.64 -11.84 -4.13
CA ASN A 111 -11.01 -10.55 -3.59
C ASN A 111 -10.96 -9.46 -4.67
N VAL A 112 -12.12 -8.90 -4.97
CA VAL A 112 -12.27 -7.73 -5.85
C VAL A 112 -12.44 -6.51 -4.97
N TRP A 113 -11.73 -5.42 -5.28
CA TRP A 113 -11.83 -4.18 -4.52
C TRP A 113 -13.29 -3.67 -4.48
N PRO A 114 -13.80 -3.23 -3.31
CA PRO A 114 -13.10 -3.00 -2.03
C PRO A 114 -13.28 -4.12 -0.98
N ALA A 115 -13.41 -5.40 -1.38
CA ALA A 115 -13.74 -6.48 -0.44
C ALA A 115 -12.71 -6.64 0.69
N GLY A 116 -11.40 -6.62 0.39
CA GLY A 116 -10.35 -6.78 1.40
C GLY A 116 -10.37 -5.67 2.47
N GLN A 117 -10.56 -4.41 2.07
CA GLN A 117 -10.72 -3.32 3.04
C GLN A 117 -12.05 -3.36 3.78
N ASN A 118 -13.18 -3.51 3.09
CA ASN A 118 -14.49 -3.31 3.70
C ASN A 118 -14.95 -4.52 4.52
N GLN A 119 -14.65 -5.73 4.07
CA GLN A 119 -15.18 -6.96 4.65
C GLN A 119 -14.17 -7.67 5.55
N GLU A 120 -12.88 -7.34 5.45
CA GLU A 120 -11.85 -8.02 6.24
C GLU A 120 -11.15 -7.09 7.23
N LEU A 121 -10.42 -6.09 6.74
CA LEU A 121 -9.68 -5.18 7.62
C LEU A 121 -10.63 -4.34 8.48
N ALA A 122 -11.61 -3.67 7.86
CA ALA A 122 -12.54 -2.78 8.54
C ALA A 122 -13.45 -3.50 9.55
N LEU A 123 -13.81 -4.76 9.26
CA LEU A 123 -14.56 -5.62 10.19
C LEU A 123 -13.68 -6.28 11.27
N GLY A 124 -12.36 -6.05 11.23
CA GLY A 124 -11.41 -6.56 12.23
C GLY A 124 -11.17 -8.07 12.15
N THR A 125 -11.36 -8.68 10.98
CA THR A 125 -11.00 -10.10 10.75
C THR A 125 -9.59 -10.25 10.17
N ALA A 126 -9.14 -9.27 9.37
CA ALA A 126 -7.75 -9.16 8.92
C ALA A 126 -6.98 -8.09 9.69
N ALA A 127 -5.69 -8.35 9.93
CA ALA A 127 -4.84 -7.50 10.76
C ALA A 127 -4.13 -6.42 9.96
N MET A 128 -3.68 -6.71 8.74
CA MET A 128 -2.81 -5.84 7.94
C MET A 128 -3.24 -5.73 6.49
N TYR A 129 -3.02 -4.56 5.89
CA TYR A 129 -3.26 -4.30 4.47
C TYR A 129 -2.29 -3.23 3.92
N LEU A 130 -1.53 -3.56 2.88
CA LEU A 130 -0.71 -2.59 2.15
C LEU A 130 -1.60 -1.74 1.25
N ASN A 131 -1.84 -0.49 1.64
CA ASN A 131 -2.69 0.44 0.90
C ASN A 131 -2.20 1.88 1.11
N GLY A 132 -2.82 2.83 0.41
CA GLY A 132 -2.58 4.26 0.57
C GLY A 132 -3.25 4.84 1.82
N SER A 133 -2.77 5.99 2.25
CA SER A 133 -3.28 6.74 3.41
C SER A 133 -4.72 7.26 3.26
N TRP A 134 -5.38 7.01 2.13
CA TRP A 134 -6.82 7.20 1.98
C TRP A 134 -7.65 6.09 2.62
N LEU A 135 -7.05 4.93 2.92
CA LEU A 135 -7.76 3.77 3.45
C LEU A 135 -8.65 4.10 4.66
N PRO A 136 -8.19 4.80 5.72
CA PRO A 136 -9.06 5.14 6.84
C PRO A 136 -10.30 5.96 6.45
N ASN A 137 -10.19 6.84 5.44
CA ASN A 137 -11.35 7.59 4.92
C ASN A 137 -12.34 6.67 4.20
N GLU A 138 -11.86 5.75 3.37
CA GLU A 138 -12.72 4.88 2.58
C GLU A 138 -13.54 3.90 3.43
N VAL A 139 -13.05 3.53 4.61
CA VAL A 139 -13.72 2.60 5.51
C VAL A 139 -14.28 3.25 6.79
N LYS A 140 -14.30 4.58 6.89
CA LYS A 140 -14.67 5.27 8.15
C LYS A 140 -16.09 4.97 8.62
N ASP A 141 -17.03 4.77 7.70
CA ASP A 141 -18.43 4.44 8.04
C ASP A 141 -18.58 3.01 8.59
N ILE A 142 -17.61 2.12 8.31
CA ILE A 142 -17.58 0.75 8.82
C ILE A 142 -16.80 0.67 10.13
N THR A 143 -15.63 1.31 10.16
CA THR A 143 -14.69 1.27 11.29
C THR A 143 -15.09 2.15 12.45
N GLY A 144 -15.81 3.25 12.18
CA GLY A 144 -16.17 4.24 13.18
C GLY A 144 -14.95 4.93 13.79
N GLU A 145 -15.19 5.62 14.91
CA GLU A 145 -14.16 6.41 15.58
C GLU A 145 -13.21 5.63 16.48
N ASP A 146 -13.62 4.41 16.87
CA ASP A 146 -12.95 3.58 17.88
C ASP A 146 -11.90 2.63 17.27
N PHE A 147 -11.84 2.52 15.94
CA PHE A 147 -10.83 1.71 15.28
C PHE A 147 -9.43 2.33 15.49
N ASP A 148 -8.58 1.61 16.22
CA ASP A 148 -7.21 2.05 16.50
C ASP A 148 -6.26 1.70 15.35
N TRP A 149 -6.07 2.67 14.47
CA TRP A 149 -5.20 2.55 13.30
C TRP A 149 -3.73 2.64 13.68
N GLY A 150 -2.93 1.76 13.10
CA GLY A 150 -1.49 1.93 12.97
C GLY A 150 -1.07 1.77 11.51
N CYS A 151 0.16 2.19 11.22
CA CYS A 151 0.84 1.83 9.99
C CYS A 151 2.34 1.73 10.20
N PHE A 152 3.01 0.97 9.33
CA PHE A 152 4.47 0.91 9.24
C PHE A 152 4.88 0.78 7.78
N SER A 153 6.12 1.19 7.47
CA SER A 153 6.66 1.04 6.11
C SER A 153 6.76 -0.44 5.72
N TYR A 154 6.68 -0.75 4.43
CA TYR A 154 6.87 -2.12 3.96
C TYR A 154 8.26 -2.64 4.42
N PRO A 155 8.36 -3.83 5.02
CA PRO A 155 9.60 -4.27 5.65
C PRO A 155 10.77 -4.38 4.67
N ALA A 156 11.99 -4.22 5.19
CA ALA A 156 13.20 -4.55 4.47
C ALA A 156 13.29 -6.07 4.24
N VAL A 157 13.90 -6.48 3.14
CA VAL A 157 14.13 -7.91 2.81
C VAL A 157 15.62 -8.25 3.00
N PRO A 158 15.97 -9.51 3.29
CA PRO A 158 17.36 -9.92 3.44
C PRO A 158 18.20 -9.57 2.22
N ASN A 159 19.35 -8.92 2.46
CA ASN A 159 20.28 -8.48 1.42
C ASN A 159 19.63 -7.56 0.35
N GLY A 160 18.52 -6.89 0.72
CA GLY A 160 17.85 -5.93 -0.13
C GLY A 160 18.65 -4.64 -0.34
N LYS A 161 18.33 -3.92 -1.41
CA LYS A 161 18.93 -2.62 -1.75
C LYS A 161 18.16 -1.44 -1.18
N ASP A 162 16.83 -1.52 -1.15
CA ASP A 162 15.98 -0.49 -0.56
C ASP A 162 15.46 -0.95 0.81
N GLY A 163 15.33 -0.01 1.74
CA GLY A 163 14.88 -0.26 3.11
C GLY A 163 13.49 0.31 3.43
N THR A 164 13.20 0.47 4.71
CA THR A 164 11.95 1.05 5.21
C THR A 164 11.79 2.54 4.88
N ASP A 165 12.85 3.20 4.39
CA ASP A 165 12.84 4.58 3.92
C ASP A 165 12.40 4.72 2.44
N ALA A 166 11.93 3.64 1.82
CA ALA A 166 11.43 3.64 0.45
C ALA A 166 9.94 3.28 0.37
N SER A 167 9.11 4.13 -0.23
CA SER A 167 7.68 3.85 -0.40
C SER A 167 7.07 4.63 -1.57
N ASN A 168 5.87 4.23 -2.00
CA ASN A 168 5.05 5.04 -2.89
C ASN A 168 4.45 6.21 -2.11
N TYR A 169 4.72 7.42 -2.58
CA TYR A 169 4.08 8.63 -2.09
C TYR A 169 3.93 9.65 -3.21
N GLY A 170 2.97 10.56 -3.03
CA GLY A 170 2.61 11.57 -3.99
C GLY A 170 1.50 12.46 -3.46
N ALA A 171 0.70 13.00 -4.38
CA ALA A 171 -0.50 13.74 -4.06
C ALA A 171 -1.47 13.59 -5.23
N GLN A 172 -2.77 13.72 -4.94
CA GLN A 172 -3.70 14.13 -6.00
C GLN A 172 -3.37 15.57 -6.41
N VAL A 173 -3.87 16.00 -7.57
CA VAL A 173 -3.56 17.35 -8.05
C VAL A 173 -4.77 18.00 -8.71
N PHE A 174 -4.92 19.30 -8.49
CA PHE A 174 -5.76 20.14 -9.32
C PHE A 174 -4.97 20.70 -10.49
N ALA A 175 -5.56 20.64 -11.69
CA ALA A 175 -5.01 21.27 -12.88
C ALA A 175 -6.09 22.13 -13.55
N ILE A 176 -5.68 23.27 -14.09
CA ILE A 176 -6.57 24.16 -14.83
C ILE A 176 -6.45 23.83 -16.32
N ASN A 177 -7.57 23.48 -16.95
CA ASN A 177 -7.59 23.23 -18.39
C ASN A 177 -7.11 24.49 -19.14
N LYS A 178 -6.15 24.34 -20.05
CA LYS A 178 -5.56 25.43 -20.84
C LYS A 178 -6.60 26.24 -21.64
N ASN A 179 -7.77 25.67 -21.93
CA ASN A 179 -8.84 26.32 -22.67
C ASN A 179 -9.87 27.03 -21.78
N SER A 180 -9.72 26.97 -20.45
CA SER A 180 -10.65 27.60 -19.51
C SER A 180 -10.72 29.11 -19.72
N LYS A 181 -11.94 29.65 -19.79
CA LYS A 181 -12.19 31.10 -19.81
C LYS A 181 -12.26 31.71 -18.41
N LYS A 182 -12.03 30.90 -17.38
CA LYS A 182 -12.14 31.24 -15.95
C LYS A 182 -10.91 30.76 -15.17
N ALA A 183 -9.73 30.84 -15.78
CA ALA A 183 -8.49 30.33 -15.19
C ALA A 183 -8.17 30.99 -13.84
N ASP A 184 -8.30 32.32 -13.74
CA ASP A 184 -8.02 33.04 -12.49
C ASP A 184 -9.00 32.68 -11.37
N ASP A 185 -10.30 32.55 -11.69
CA ASP A 185 -11.32 32.16 -10.71
C ASP A 185 -11.12 30.70 -10.27
N ALA A 186 -10.78 29.80 -11.20
CA ALA A 186 -10.42 28.42 -10.87
C ALA A 186 -9.17 28.35 -9.98
N PHE A 187 -8.16 29.18 -10.23
CA PHE A 187 -6.97 29.26 -9.39
C PHE A 187 -7.31 29.74 -7.97
N LYS A 188 -8.12 30.79 -7.84
CA LYS A 188 -8.61 31.27 -6.52
C LYS A 188 -9.38 30.18 -5.78
N LEU A 189 -10.22 29.41 -6.48
CA LEU A 189 -10.95 28.30 -5.87
C LEU A 189 -10.02 27.19 -5.38
N ILE A 190 -8.99 26.83 -6.16
CA ILE A 190 -7.99 25.85 -5.72
C ILE A 190 -7.26 26.37 -4.48
N GLN A 191 -6.79 27.62 -4.49
CA GLN A 191 -6.15 28.22 -3.32
C GLN A 191 -7.07 28.23 -2.09
N TYR A 192 -8.37 28.41 -2.28
CA TYR A 192 -9.36 28.36 -1.21
C TYR A 192 -9.43 26.98 -0.57
N PHE A 193 -9.35 25.89 -1.35
CA PHE A 193 -9.40 24.52 -0.82
C PHE A 193 -8.07 24.02 -0.27
N THR A 194 -6.94 24.49 -0.79
CA THR A 194 -5.62 23.93 -0.46
C THR A 194 -4.79 24.84 0.45
N LYS A 195 -5.42 25.80 1.16
CA LYS A 195 -4.74 26.66 2.13
C LYS A 195 -5.52 26.91 3.42
N GLY A 196 -4.78 27.10 4.50
CA GLY A 196 -5.27 27.53 5.81
C GLY A 196 -6.44 26.70 6.32
N LYS A 197 -7.43 27.36 6.94
CA LYS A 197 -8.56 26.72 7.63
C LYS A 197 -9.42 25.81 6.75
N TYR A 198 -9.45 26.03 5.44
CA TYR A 198 -10.29 25.22 4.55
C TYR A 198 -9.57 23.95 4.09
N ASP A 199 -8.25 24.00 3.93
CA ASP A 199 -7.43 22.79 3.79
C ASP A 199 -7.47 21.95 5.07
N GLU A 200 -7.36 22.58 6.23
CA GLU A 200 -7.52 21.91 7.52
C GLU A 200 -8.89 21.25 7.65
N LYS A 201 -9.98 21.99 7.34
CA LYS A 201 -11.34 21.45 7.34
C LYS A 201 -11.47 20.24 6.40
N LEU A 202 -10.94 20.36 5.18
CA LEU A 202 -11.00 19.30 4.18
C LEU A 202 -10.23 18.06 4.63
N SER A 203 -9.03 18.25 5.19
CA SER A 203 -8.22 17.20 5.82
C SER A 203 -9.00 16.45 6.91
N GLN A 204 -9.66 17.16 7.84
CA GLN A 204 -10.44 16.55 8.91
C GLN A 204 -11.69 15.82 8.40
N GLU A 205 -12.46 16.41 7.49
CA GLU A 205 -13.68 15.79 6.95
C GLU A 205 -13.39 14.58 6.06
N SER A 206 -12.28 14.62 5.31
CA SER A 206 -11.88 13.55 4.40
C SER A 206 -10.89 12.55 5.01
N LEU A 207 -10.58 12.65 6.31
CA LEU A 207 -9.48 11.92 6.96
C LEU A 207 -8.21 11.87 6.08
N GLY A 208 -7.86 13.00 5.49
CA GLY A 208 -6.77 13.13 4.52
C GLY A 208 -5.54 13.83 5.11
N ILE A 209 -4.42 13.77 4.39
CA ILE A 209 -3.25 14.58 4.74
C ILE A 209 -3.51 16.02 4.24
N PRO A 210 -3.29 17.07 5.06
CA PRO A 210 -3.43 18.45 4.61
C PRO A 210 -2.41 18.77 3.52
N ALA A 211 -2.82 19.52 2.49
CA ALA A 211 -1.94 19.95 1.42
C ALA A 211 -1.14 21.20 1.79
N ASP A 212 -1.68 22.04 2.68
CA ASP A 212 -0.96 23.19 3.22
C ASP A 212 0.04 22.72 4.27
N SER A 213 1.33 22.93 4.01
CA SER A 213 2.39 22.54 4.93
C SER A 213 2.32 23.24 6.28
N GLU A 214 1.62 24.37 6.38
CA GLU A 214 1.41 25.08 7.65
C GLU A 214 0.41 24.36 8.57
N ASN A 215 -0.47 23.51 8.02
CA ASN A 215 -1.41 22.70 8.79
C ASN A 215 -0.70 21.46 9.35
N LYS A 216 -0.25 21.54 10.61
CA LYS A 216 0.52 20.47 11.27
C LYS A 216 -0.34 19.39 11.93
N GLU A 217 -1.61 19.72 12.21
CA GLU A 217 -2.59 18.82 12.82
C GLU A 217 -3.21 17.92 11.76
N TRP A 218 -3.02 16.61 11.92
CA TRP A 218 -3.56 15.60 11.01
C TRP A 218 -4.72 14.86 11.72
N PRO A 219 -5.66 14.26 10.97
CA PRO A 219 -6.69 13.41 11.54
C PRO A 219 -6.08 12.30 12.42
N LYS A 220 -6.73 11.96 13.55
CA LYS A 220 -6.20 10.98 14.52
C LYS A 220 -5.87 9.62 13.88
N GLN A 221 -6.65 9.21 12.88
CA GLN A 221 -6.48 7.97 12.13
C GLN A 221 -5.19 7.95 11.30
N LEU A 222 -4.61 9.11 11.00
CA LEU A 222 -3.37 9.29 10.26
C LEU A 222 -2.17 9.61 11.17
N ALA A 223 -2.31 9.56 12.49
CA ALA A 223 -1.24 9.92 13.42
C ALA A 223 0.03 9.06 13.22
N SER A 224 -0.12 7.78 12.89
CA SER A 224 1.02 6.89 12.58
C SER A 224 1.61 7.08 11.18
N VAL A 225 0.87 7.75 10.27
CA VAL A 225 1.31 7.96 8.88
C VAL A 225 2.40 9.03 8.82
N LYS A 226 2.27 10.10 9.61
CA LYS A 226 3.22 11.21 9.66
C LYS A 226 4.67 10.77 9.91
N PRO A 227 5.00 10.00 10.97
CA PRO A 227 6.37 9.55 11.20
C PRO A 227 6.88 8.64 10.08
N VAL A 228 6.02 7.77 9.50
CA VAL A 228 6.42 6.94 8.35
C VAL A 228 6.83 7.82 7.17
N MET A 229 6.07 8.88 6.85
CA MET A 229 6.40 9.80 5.76
C MET A 229 7.69 10.59 6.00
N GLU A 230 7.94 11.00 7.25
CA GLU A 230 9.15 11.76 7.62
C GLU A 230 10.44 10.94 7.48
N GLU A 231 10.34 9.60 7.54
CA GLU A 231 11.48 8.68 7.35
C GLU A 231 11.80 8.40 5.87
N LEU A 232 10.89 8.71 4.93
CA LEU A 232 11.06 8.37 3.52
C LEU A 232 12.12 9.22 2.82
N LYS A 233 12.95 8.54 2.03
CA LYS A 233 14.02 9.13 1.20
C LYS A 233 13.93 8.70 -0.26
N ILE A 234 13.33 7.54 -0.52
CA ILE A 234 13.22 6.96 -1.86
C ILE A 234 11.75 6.89 -2.23
N ARG A 235 11.40 7.48 -3.38
CA ARG A 235 10.04 7.49 -3.91
C ARG A 235 9.84 6.35 -4.90
N TYR A 236 8.81 5.54 -4.67
CA TYR A 236 8.23 4.68 -5.67
C TYR A 236 7.05 5.38 -6.37
N PRO A 237 6.83 5.16 -7.67
CA PRO A 237 5.55 5.46 -8.32
C PRO A 237 4.48 4.46 -7.88
N TRP A 238 3.28 4.60 -8.45
CA TRP A 238 2.15 3.70 -8.20
C TRP A 238 2.57 2.22 -8.33
N ALA A 239 2.15 1.38 -7.37
CA ALA A 239 2.51 -0.04 -7.27
C ALA A 239 4.01 -0.35 -7.44
N ALA A 240 4.90 0.63 -7.17
CA ALA A 240 6.33 0.55 -7.47
C ALA A 240 6.61 0.06 -8.92
N SER A 241 5.84 0.59 -9.88
CA SER A 241 5.91 0.26 -11.30
C SER A 241 5.52 -1.17 -11.68
N ALA A 242 4.96 -1.97 -10.76
CA ALA A 242 4.46 -3.31 -11.08
C ALA A 242 3.38 -3.33 -12.17
N GLU A 243 2.73 -2.19 -12.42
CA GLU A 243 1.66 -2.03 -13.40
C GLU A 243 2.10 -1.29 -14.68
N ASP A 244 3.38 -0.91 -14.80
CA ASP A 244 3.88 -0.07 -15.90
C ASP A 244 3.99 -0.83 -17.25
N ASN A 245 3.73 -2.14 -17.26
CA ASN A 245 3.60 -2.95 -18.46
C ASN A 245 2.13 -3.36 -18.65
N VAL A 246 1.37 -2.52 -19.36
CA VAL A 246 -0.09 -2.61 -19.48
C VAL A 246 -0.59 -3.96 -20.01
N ASP A 247 0.17 -4.60 -20.91
CA ASP A 247 -0.20 -5.89 -21.49
C ASP A 247 0.01 -7.03 -20.48
N MET A 248 1.03 -6.91 -19.62
CA MET A 248 1.34 -7.91 -18.59
C MET A 248 0.57 -7.70 -17.29
N THR A 249 0.11 -6.49 -16.99
CA THR A 249 -0.58 -6.16 -15.72
C THR A 249 -1.73 -7.13 -15.38
N PRO A 250 -2.65 -7.48 -16.31
CA PRO A 250 -3.71 -8.44 -16.00
C PRO A 250 -3.18 -9.84 -15.67
N ILE A 251 -2.17 -10.31 -16.42
CA ILE A 251 -1.57 -11.64 -16.25
C ILE A 251 -0.80 -11.69 -14.91
N LEU A 252 -0.01 -10.66 -14.62
CA LEU A 252 0.74 -10.53 -13.38
C LEU A 252 -0.21 -10.50 -12.18
N LYS A 253 -1.27 -9.69 -12.24
CA LYS A 253 -2.28 -9.61 -11.19
C LYS A 253 -2.93 -10.96 -10.92
N GLU A 254 -3.50 -11.59 -11.94
CA GLU A 254 -4.21 -12.86 -11.79
C GLU A 254 -3.31 -13.95 -11.19
N ASN A 255 -2.08 -14.07 -11.70
CA ASN A 255 -1.14 -15.09 -11.22
C ASN A 255 -0.63 -14.76 -9.81
N PHE A 256 -0.41 -13.49 -9.46
CA PHE A 256 0.04 -13.12 -8.13
C PHE A 256 -1.06 -13.34 -7.08
N MET A 257 -2.33 -13.08 -7.43
CA MET A 257 -3.48 -13.46 -6.58
C MET A 257 -3.56 -14.98 -6.38
N LYS A 258 -3.41 -15.77 -7.44
CA LYS A 258 -3.37 -17.23 -7.37
C LYS A 258 -2.24 -17.77 -6.51
N LEU A 259 -1.05 -17.15 -6.60
CA LEU A 259 0.11 -17.48 -5.78
C LEU A 259 -0.16 -17.20 -4.30
N CYS A 260 -0.67 -16.01 -3.97
CA CYS A 260 -1.02 -15.65 -2.59
C CYS A 260 -2.13 -16.54 -2.03
N GLY A 261 -3.07 -16.98 -2.86
CA GLY A 261 -4.09 -17.97 -2.48
C GLY A 261 -3.60 -19.42 -2.46
N GLY A 262 -2.34 -19.68 -2.79
CA GLY A 262 -1.73 -21.02 -2.73
C GLY A 262 -2.17 -21.99 -3.84
N SER A 263 -2.79 -21.49 -4.91
CA SER A 263 -3.27 -22.32 -6.03
C SER A 263 -2.22 -22.60 -7.11
N ILE A 264 -1.12 -21.85 -7.11
CA ILE A 264 0.05 -22.08 -7.98
C ILE A 264 1.33 -21.93 -7.15
N SER A 265 2.37 -22.64 -7.55
CA SER A 265 3.73 -22.51 -7.02
C SER A 265 4.43 -21.26 -7.55
N ALA A 266 5.56 -20.90 -6.93
CA ALA A 266 6.41 -19.82 -7.39
C ALA A 266 6.99 -20.08 -8.80
N GLU A 267 7.32 -21.33 -9.11
CA GLU A 267 7.79 -21.75 -10.43
C GLU A 267 6.69 -21.60 -11.50
N GLU A 268 5.46 -22.02 -11.19
CA GLU A 268 4.32 -21.85 -12.09
C GLU A 268 3.98 -20.38 -12.31
N PHE A 269 4.07 -19.55 -11.26
CA PHE A 269 3.93 -18.10 -11.36
C PHE A 269 4.91 -17.53 -12.39
N VAL A 270 6.21 -17.81 -12.25
CA VAL A 270 7.24 -17.34 -13.19
C VAL A 270 7.02 -17.91 -14.60
N ALA A 271 6.63 -19.17 -14.73
CA ALA A 271 6.35 -19.79 -16.02
C ALA A 271 5.15 -19.16 -16.74
N ASN A 272 4.13 -18.72 -16.00
CA ASN A 272 2.95 -18.07 -16.57
C ASN A 272 3.22 -16.64 -17.04
N LEU A 273 4.20 -15.92 -16.45
CA LEU A 273 4.60 -14.60 -16.91
C LEU A 273 5.42 -14.62 -18.21
N LYS A 274 5.95 -15.79 -18.62
CA LYS A 274 6.77 -15.95 -19.82
C LYS A 274 5.98 -16.33 -21.08
N LYS A 275 4.68 -16.59 -20.95
CA LYS A 275 3.80 -16.98 -22.05
C LYS A 275 3.23 -15.74 -22.73
#